data_AF-A0AAE1T745-F1
#
_entry.id   AF-A0AAE1T745-F1
#
_cell.length_a   1.000
_cell.length_b   1.000
_cell.length_c   1.000
_cell.angle_alpha   90.00
_cell.angle_beta   90.00
_cell.angle_gamma   90.00
#
_symmetry.space_group_name_H-M   'P 1'
#
loop_
_entity.id
_entity.type
_entity.pdbx_description
1 polymer ?
#
loop_
_entity_poly.entity_id
_entity_poly.type
_entity_poly.pdbx_seq_one_letter_code
_entity_poly.pdbx_strand_id
1 'polypeptide(L)'
;MGSDSTWTAKQNKRFEDALAMYDKDTPDRWQNLARAVGGKTVEEVKSHYQKLVEDIDHIESGKVPLPDYRPYGEAGKEKRIMDDQEQRLRSLRLR
;
A
#
# COMPACT_ATOMS: atom_id res chain seq x y z
N MET A 1 -10.98 -6.14 -30.13
CA MET A 1 -9.94 -5.87 -29.12
C MET A 1 -10.34 -4.59 -28.43
N GLY A 2 -10.80 -4.67 -27.17
CA GLY A 2 -11.11 -3.48 -26.38
C GLY A 2 -9.83 -2.68 -26.21
N SER A 3 -9.85 -1.40 -26.55
CA SER A 3 -8.75 -0.49 -26.31
C SER A 3 -8.42 -0.53 -24.81
N ASP A 4 -7.25 -1.05 -24.44
CA ASP A 4 -6.69 -0.86 -23.10
C ASP A 4 -6.42 0.64 -22.93
N SER A 5 -7.47 1.39 -22.55
CA SER A 5 -7.34 2.81 -22.28
C SER A 5 -6.60 2.94 -20.97
N THR A 6 -5.30 3.28 -21.05
CA THR A 6 -4.42 3.41 -19.88
C THR A 6 -5.09 4.27 -18.81
N TRP A 7 -5.23 3.72 -17.60
CA TRP A 7 -5.78 4.45 -16.47
C TRP A 7 -4.81 5.56 -16.06
N THR A 8 -5.26 6.82 -16.13
CA THR A 8 -4.48 7.93 -15.62
C THR A 8 -4.53 7.95 -14.09
N ALA A 9 -3.51 8.52 -13.44
CA ALA A 9 -3.52 8.68 -11.98
C ALA A 9 -4.76 9.42 -11.47
N LYS A 10 -5.24 10.42 -12.23
CA LYS A 10 -6.46 11.17 -11.90
C LYS A 10 -7.72 10.30 -11.98
N GLN A 11 -7.83 9.43 -12.98
CA GLN A 11 -8.95 8.48 -13.09
C GLN A 11 -8.90 7.45 -11.98
N ASN A 12 -7.70 6.91 -11.67
CA ASN A 12 -7.55 5.95 -10.59
C ASN A 12 -7.93 6.57 -9.24
N LYS A 13 -7.52 7.81 -8.98
CA LYS A 13 -7.92 8.52 -7.76
C LYS A 13 -9.43 8.68 -7.64
N ARG A 14 -10.11 9.08 -8.72
CA ARG A 14 -11.59 9.17 -8.73
C ARG A 14 -12.27 7.82 -8.53
N PHE A 15 -11.67 6.75 -9.07
CA PHE A 15 -12.16 5.40 -8.89
C PHE A 15 -12.08 4.96 -7.42
N GLU A 16 -10.96 5.20 -6.75
CA GLU A 16 -10.80 4.94 -5.30
C GLU A 16 -11.79 5.75 -4.47
N ASP A 17 -11.93 7.05 -4.75
CA ASP A 17 -12.88 7.91 -4.05
C ASP A 17 -14.33 7.44 -4.26
N ALA A 18 -14.66 6.96 -5.46
CA ALA A 18 -15.97 6.40 -5.77
C ALA A 18 -16.20 5.03 -5.09
N LEU A 19 -15.18 4.18 -4.93
CA LEU A 19 -15.30 2.94 -4.16
C LEU A 19 -15.60 3.20 -2.68
N ALA A 20 -15.08 4.29 -2.12
CA ALA A 20 -15.37 4.72 -0.76
C ALA A 20 -16.80 5.26 -0.59
N MET A 21 -17.36 5.88 -1.64
CA MET A 21 -18.71 6.44 -1.62
C MET A 21 -19.79 5.39 -1.93
N TYR A 22 -19.53 4.48 -2.87
CA TYR A 22 -20.47 3.47 -3.34
C TYR A 22 -20.03 2.09 -2.86
N ASP A 23 -20.62 1.66 -1.75
CA ASP A 23 -20.40 0.35 -1.16
C ASP A 23 -20.93 -0.79 -2.07
N LYS A 24 -20.76 -2.04 -1.60
CA LYS A 24 -21.16 -3.24 -2.35
C LYS A 24 -22.67 -3.40 -2.51
N ASP A 25 -23.46 -2.79 -1.64
CA ASP A 25 -24.92 -2.94 -1.57
C ASP A 25 -25.63 -1.80 -2.32
N THR A 26 -24.87 -0.79 -2.78
CA THR A 26 -25.34 0.32 -3.60
C THR A 26 -25.97 -0.19 -4.91
N PRO A 27 -27.24 0.14 -5.20
CA PRO A 27 -27.86 -0.16 -6.49
C PRO A 27 -27.09 0.50 -7.64
N ASP A 28 -26.98 -0.20 -8.77
CA ASP A 28 -26.27 0.30 -9.97
C ASP A 28 -24.85 0.79 -9.67
N ARG A 29 -24.17 0.17 -8.70
CA ARG A 29 -22.82 0.53 -8.23
C ARG A 29 -21.86 0.80 -9.38
N TRP A 30 -21.83 -0.09 -10.37
CA TRP A 30 -20.88 0.00 -11.49
C TRP A 30 -21.16 1.18 -12.42
N GLN A 31 -22.44 1.49 -12.66
CA GLN A 31 -22.86 2.65 -13.42
C GLN A 31 -22.51 3.94 -12.69
N ASN A 32 -22.70 3.98 -11.37
CA ASN A 32 -22.32 5.10 -10.52
C ASN A 32 -20.80 5.33 -10.51
N LEU A 33 -20.01 4.25 -10.40
CA LEU A 33 -18.54 4.29 -10.51
C LEU A 33 -18.09 4.82 -11.87
N ALA A 34 -18.60 4.28 -12.98
CA ALA A 34 -18.23 4.73 -14.33
C ALA A 34 -18.55 6.22 -14.55
N ARG A 35 -19.71 6.67 -14.07
CA ARG A 35 -20.09 8.09 -14.09
C ARG A 35 -19.15 8.96 -13.26
N ALA A 36 -18.75 8.51 -12.07
CA ALA A 36 -17.86 9.26 -11.17
C ALA A 36 -16.42 9.36 -11.70
N VAL A 37 -15.88 8.28 -12.29
CA VAL A 37 -14.54 8.29 -12.88
C VAL A 37 -14.49 9.22 -14.10
N GLY A 38 -15.47 9.06 -15.00
CA GLY A 38 -15.56 9.78 -16.26
C GLY A 38 -14.57 9.27 -17.32
N GLY A 39 -15.05 9.07 -18.54
CA GLY A 39 -14.22 8.59 -19.66
C GLY A 39 -13.74 7.14 -19.53
N LYS A 40 -14.49 6.32 -18.76
CA LYS A 40 -14.34 4.88 -18.64
C LYS A 40 -15.71 4.23 -18.72
N THR A 41 -15.83 3.08 -19.39
CA THR A 41 -17.07 2.31 -19.43
C THR A 41 -17.28 1.49 -18.17
N VAL A 42 -18.50 0.97 -17.99
CA VAL A 42 -18.81 0.06 -16.88
C VAL A 42 -17.93 -1.20 -16.91
N GLU A 43 -17.65 -1.71 -18.11
CA GLU A 43 -16.83 -2.90 -18.32
C GLU A 43 -15.36 -2.63 -17.97
N GLU A 44 -14.83 -1.47 -18.34
CA GLU A 44 -13.47 -1.05 -17.98
C GLU A 44 -13.33 -0.87 -16.47
N VAL A 45 -14.34 -0.30 -15.81
CA VAL A 45 -14.37 -0.15 -14.34
C VAL A 45 -14.43 -1.50 -13.63
N LYS A 46 -15.27 -2.43 -14.11
CA LYS A 46 -15.35 -3.80 -13.55
C LYS A 46 -14.03 -4.55 -13.69
N SER A 47 -13.40 -4.47 -14.88
CA SER A 47 -12.10 -5.08 -15.14
C SER A 47 -11.02 -4.49 -14.24
N HIS A 48 -10.99 -3.16 -14.07
CA HIS A 48 -10.04 -2.49 -13.17
C HIS A 48 -10.24 -2.90 -11.70
N TYR A 49 -11.50 -3.02 -11.26
CA TYR A 49 -11.81 -3.52 -9.92
C TYR A 49 -11.36 -4.97 -9.71
N GLN A 50 -11.54 -5.84 -10.70
CA GLN A 50 -11.08 -7.24 -10.60
C GLN A 50 -9.56 -7.32 -10.44
N LYS A 51 -8.80 -6.52 -11.21
CA LYS A 51 -7.33 -6.44 -11.05
C LYS A 51 -6.94 -5.96 -9.65
N LEU A 52 -7.63 -4.94 -9.13
CA LEU A 52 -7.39 -4.47 -7.76
C LEU A 52 -7.63 -5.57 -6.72
N VAL A 53 -8.69 -6.37 -6.86
CA VAL A 53 -8.97 -7.49 -5.95
C VAL A 53 -7.89 -8.57 -6.05
N GLU A 54 -7.44 -8.89 -7.26
CA GLU A 54 -6.36 -9.85 -7.48
C GLU A 54 -5.03 -9.36 -6.87
N ASP A 55 -4.68 -8.09 -7.04
CA ASP A 55 -3.49 -7.49 -6.44
C ASP A 55 -3.53 -7.56 -4.91
N ILE A 56 -4.69 -7.28 -4.30
CA ILE A 56 -4.90 -7.41 -2.85
C ILE A 56 -4.71 -8.86 -2.41
N ASP A 57 -5.32 -9.83 -3.09
CA ASP A 57 -5.15 -11.26 -2.79
C ASP A 57 -3.67 -11.68 -2.86
N HIS A 58 -2.94 -11.20 -3.87
CA HIS A 58 -1.51 -11.47 -4.01
C HIS A 58 -0.67 -10.89 -2.87
N ILE A 59 -1.01 -9.68 -2.40
CA ILE A 59 -0.35 -9.06 -1.25
C ILE A 59 -0.66 -9.84 0.03
N GLU A 60 -1.95 -10.15 0.28
CA GLU A 60 -2.40 -10.81 1.51
C GLU A 60 -1.95 -12.28 1.60
N SER A 61 -1.85 -12.97 0.46
CA SER A 61 -1.32 -14.34 0.40
C SER A 61 0.21 -14.43 0.42
N GLY A 62 0.92 -13.30 0.53
CA GLY A 62 2.38 -13.27 0.58
C GLY A 62 3.06 -13.65 -0.73
N LYS A 63 2.35 -13.57 -1.86
CA LYS A 63 2.92 -13.82 -3.21
C LYS A 63 3.74 -12.63 -3.72
N VAL A 64 3.65 -11.48 -3.05
CA VAL A 64 4.52 -10.32 -3.32
C VAL A 64 5.76 -10.43 -2.44
N PRO A 65 6.98 -10.53 -3.01
CA PRO A 65 8.20 -10.57 -2.23
C PRO A 65 8.35 -9.26 -1.47
N LEU A 66 8.50 -9.35 -0.16
CA LEU A 66 8.82 -8.17 0.65
C LEU A 66 10.20 -7.66 0.23
N PRO A 67 10.39 -6.32 0.15
CA PRO A 67 11.73 -5.76 0.04
C PRO A 67 12.64 -6.33 1.14
N ASP A 68 13.92 -6.54 0.81
CA ASP A 68 14.95 -6.83 1.80
C ASP A 68 15.16 -5.58 2.67
N TYR A 69 14.27 -5.42 3.65
CA TYR A 69 14.39 -4.43 4.70
C TYR A 69 15.57 -4.85 5.56
N ARG A 70 16.77 -4.35 5.22
CA ARG A 70 17.93 -4.48 6.11
C ARG A 70 17.47 -4.03 7.50
N PRO A 71 17.59 -4.88 8.53
CA PRO A 71 17.23 -4.48 9.88
C PRO A 71 18.06 -3.24 10.21
N TYR A 72 17.36 -2.15 10.57
CA TYR A 72 18.00 -0.93 11.03
C TYR A 72 18.70 -1.25 12.37
N GLY A 73 19.93 -1.75 12.31
CA GLY A 73 20.66 -2.17 13.52
C GLY A 73 21.94 -2.97 13.32
N GLU A 74 22.08 -3.78 12.27
CA GLU A 74 23.21 -4.72 12.18
C GLU A 74 24.40 -4.20 11.37
N ALA A 75 24.89 -3.02 11.75
CA ALA A 75 26.23 -2.57 11.38
C ALA A 75 26.88 -1.86 12.58
N GLY A 76 27.37 -2.65 13.54
CA GLY A 76 28.46 -2.25 14.42
C GLY A 76 28.16 -1.34 15.62
N LYS A 77 26.94 -1.35 16.18
CA LYS A 77 26.61 -0.52 17.36
C LYS A 77 26.64 -1.24 18.71
N GLU A 78 26.56 -2.57 18.75
CA GLU A 78 26.45 -3.30 20.02
C GLU A 78 27.70 -3.16 20.90
N LYS A 79 28.91 -3.17 20.32
CA LYS A 79 30.15 -2.89 21.06
C LYS A 79 30.20 -1.47 21.64
N ARG A 80 29.82 -0.46 20.85
CA ARG A 80 29.92 0.95 21.26
C ARG A 80 28.95 1.31 22.40
N ILE A 81 27.76 0.71 22.41
CA ILE A 81 26.76 0.98 23.45
C ILE A 81 27.19 0.35 24.79
N MET A 82 27.80 -0.84 24.81
CA MET A 82 28.35 -1.38 26.05
C MET A 82 29.50 -0.53 26.61
N ASP A 83 30.41 -0.06 25.74
CA ASP A 83 31.56 0.76 26.16
C ASP A 83 31.10 2.08 26.83
N ASP A 84 30.11 2.76 26.23
CA ASP A 84 29.56 4.01 26.77
C ASP A 84 28.79 3.79 28.09
N GLN A 85 28.05 2.68 28.22
CA GLN A 85 27.32 2.34 29.45
C GLN A 85 28.27 1.96 30.58
N GLU A 86 29.34 1.21 30.30
CA GLU A 86 30.34 0.84 31.30
C GLU A 86 31.10 2.08 31.79
N GLN A 87 31.48 2.99 30.88
CA GLN A 87 32.10 4.26 31.26
C GLN A 87 31.19 5.12 32.13
N ARG A 88 29.88 5.18 31.82
CA ARG A 88 28.89 5.87 32.64
C ARG A 88 28.68 5.23 34.01
N LEU A 89 28.69 3.90 34.12
CA LEU A 89 28.58 3.22 35.41
C LEU A 89 29.83 3.41 36.27
N ARG A 90 31.02 3.49 35.65
CA ARG A 90 32.28 3.79 36.34
C ARG A 90 32.31 5.21 36.90
N SER A 91 31.81 6.21 36.15
CA SER A 91 31.78 7.60 36.62
C SER A 91 30.78 7.84 37.77
N LEU A 92 29.73 7.03 37.86
CA LEU A 92 28.75 7.08 38.96
C LEU A 92 29.22 6.40 40.26
N ARG A 93 30.26 5.57 40.21
CA ARG A 93 30.80 4.85 41.38
C ARG A 93 31.83 5.63 42.20
N LEU A 94 32.19 6.85 41.82
CA LEU A 94 33.28 7.62 42.44
C LEU A 94 32.81 8.85 43.25
N ARG A 95 31.72 8.73 44.01
CA ARG A 95 31.34 9.74 45.00
C ARG A 95 30.98 9.11 46.34
#